data_AF-A0A655J8C7-F1
#
_entry.id   AF-A0A655J8C7-F1
#
_cell.length_a   1.000
_cell.length_b   1.000
_cell.length_c   1.000
_cell.angle_alpha   90.00
_cell.angle_beta   90.00
_cell.angle_gamma   90.00
#
_symmetry.space_group_name_H-M   'P 1'
#
loop_
_entity.id
_entity.type
_entity.pdbx_description
1 polymer ?
#
loop_
_entity_poly.entity_id
_entity_poly.type
_entity_poly.pdbx_seq_one_letter_code
_entity_poly.pdbx_strand_id
1 'polypeptide(L)'
;MVTAVLGPAEPANVEPLTGVATELAECTTASQLTQYGIAPASARVYAEIVGNPTGWVEIVASQRHPGGTTTQTDAAAGVLDSKLGRLVSLPRRVGGDLYGSFLPGTQQNLERALDGLLELLPAGAWLDHTSDHAQASSRG
;
A
#
# COMPACT_ATOMS: atom_id res chain seq x y z
N MET A 1 -2.48 -8.58 -12.38
CA MET A 1 -2.05 -9.86 -11.77
C MET A 1 -2.57 -10.00 -10.35
N VAL A 2 -2.35 -9.03 -9.44
CA VAL A 2 -2.87 -9.06 -8.05
C VAL A 2 -4.40 -9.20 -7.99
N THR A 3 -5.13 -8.44 -8.81
CA THR A 3 -6.60 -8.49 -8.88
C THR A 3 -7.18 -9.86 -9.28
N ALA A 4 -6.44 -10.69 -10.01
CA ALA A 4 -6.89 -12.03 -10.38
C ALA A 4 -6.98 -12.96 -9.17
N VAL A 5 -6.13 -12.73 -8.15
CA VAL A 5 -6.14 -13.50 -6.89
C VAL A 5 -7.14 -12.91 -5.90
N LEU A 6 -7.21 -11.58 -5.80
CA LEU A 6 -8.12 -10.89 -4.87
C LEU A 6 -9.60 -11.01 -5.26
N GLY A 7 -9.89 -11.28 -6.54
CA GLY A 7 -11.24 -11.23 -7.06
C GLY A 7 -11.84 -9.82 -7.09
N PRO A 8 -13.05 -9.68 -7.65
CA PRO A 8 -13.78 -8.41 -7.66
C PRO A 8 -14.31 -8.07 -6.26
N ALA A 9 -14.32 -6.78 -5.92
CA ALA A 9 -14.98 -6.25 -4.73
C ALA A 9 -15.38 -4.79 -4.97
N GLU A 10 -16.49 -4.35 -4.39
CA GLU A 10 -16.90 -2.95 -4.42
C GLU A 10 -15.99 -2.10 -3.52
N PRO A 11 -15.53 -0.91 -3.96
CA PRO A 11 -14.76 -0.01 -3.11
C PRO A 11 -15.58 0.49 -1.91
N ALA A 12 -14.96 0.60 -0.75
CA ALA A 12 -15.61 1.24 0.40
C ALA A 12 -15.84 2.73 0.15
N ASN A 13 -17.01 3.23 0.55
CA ASN A 13 -17.36 4.65 0.44
C ASN A 13 -16.79 5.44 1.63
N VAL A 14 -15.53 5.86 1.51
CA VAL A 14 -14.81 6.60 2.54
C VAL A 14 -14.00 7.75 1.94
N GLU A 15 -13.78 8.78 2.75
CA GLU A 15 -12.77 9.80 2.49
C GLU A 15 -11.37 9.23 2.75
N PRO A 16 -10.33 9.67 2.00
CA PRO A 16 -8.94 9.29 2.27
C PRO A 16 -8.51 9.58 3.71
N LEU A 17 -7.81 8.63 4.32
CA LEU A 17 -7.18 8.79 5.63
C LEU A 17 -5.68 8.63 5.48
N THR A 18 -4.91 9.67 5.82
CA THR A 18 -3.44 9.63 5.79
C THR A 18 -2.86 10.04 7.14
N GLY A 19 -1.82 9.35 7.56
CA GLY A 19 -1.11 9.63 8.81
C GLY A 19 0.17 8.84 8.91
N VAL A 20 0.96 9.12 9.95
CA VAL A 20 2.16 8.34 10.26
C VAL A 20 1.72 6.91 10.56
N ALA A 21 2.35 5.93 9.92
CA ALA A 21 1.90 4.54 9.94
C ALA A 21 1.85 3.96 11.35
N THR A 22 2.85 4.28 12.19
CA THR A 22 2.88 3.84 13.59
C THR A 22 1.79 4.48 14.44
N GLU A 23 1.41 5.73 14.17
CA GLU A 23 0.34 6.40 14.92
C GLU A 23 -1.05 5.91 14.49
N LEU A 24 -1.23 5.69 13.18
CA LEU A 24 -2.46 5.12 12.63
C LEU A 24 -2.69 3.68 13.10
N ALA A 25 -1.63 2.88 13.28
CA ALA A 25 -1.73 1.51 13.77
C ALA A 25 -2.33 1.43 15.19
N GLU A 26 -2.14 2.47 16.01
CA GLU A 26 -2.70 2.55 17.37
C GLU A 26 -4.17 3.04 17.38
N CYS A 27 -4.69 3.51 16.25
CA CYS A 27 -6.04 4.02 16.12
C CYS A 27 -7.04 2.88 15.87
N THR A 28 -7.61 2.35 16.95
CA THR A 28 -8.54 1.20 16.90
C THR A 28 -10.01 1.59 16.99
N THR A 29 -10.31 2.89 17.19
CA THR A 29 -11.68 3.38 17.36
C THR A 29 -12.01 4.53 16.41
N ALA A 30 -13.29 4.65 16.04
CA ALA A 30 -13.76 5.74 15.17
C ALA A 30 -13.45 7.13 15.75
N SER A 31 -13.52 7.32 17.07
CA SER A 31 -13.21 8.60 17.71
C SER A 31 -11.74 8.99 17.55
N GLN A 32 -10.82 8.04 17.69
CA GLN A 32 -9.39 8.29 17.41
C GLN A 32 -9.19 8.68 15.93
N LEU A 33 -9.84 7.95 15.01
CA LEU A 33 -9.70 8.24 13.58
C LEU A 33 -10.24 9.62 13.18
N THR A 34 -11.28 10.14 13.86
CA THR A 34 -11.76 11.52 13.59
C THR A 34 -10.74 12.60 13.91
N GLN A 35 -9.72 12.32 14.74
CA GLN A 35 -8.64 13.27 15.03
C GLN A 35 -7.74 13.54 13.81
N TYR A 36 -7.82 12.69 12.79
CA TYR A 36 -7.13 12.85 11.50
C TYR A 36 -7.95 13.64 10.47
N GLY A 37 -9.03 14.31 10.90
CA GLY A 37 -9.79 15.24 10.07
C GLY A 37 -10.78 14.58 9.09
N ILE A 38 -11.01 13.27 9.18
CA ILE A 38 -12.03 12.58 8.38
C ILE A 38 -13.43 12.70 8.99
N ALA A 39 -14.46 12.66 8.15
CA ALA A 39 -15.84 12.70 8.62
C ALA A 39 -16.17 11.53 9.57
N PRO A 40 -17.02 11.74 10.61
CA PRO A 40 -17.44 10.67 11.53
C PRO A 40 -18.10 9.47 10.84
N ALA A 41 -18.69 9.64 9.65
CA ALA A 41 -19.22 8.54 8.86
C ALA A 41 -18.09 7.63 8.34
N SER A 42 -17.09 8.21 7.66
CA SER A 42 -15.89 7.51 7.19
C SER A 42 -15.14 6.83 8.34
N ALA A 43 -14.99 7.52 9.49
CA ALA A 43 -14.31 6.96 10.65
C ALA A 43 -14.96 5.68 11.20
N ARG A 44 -16.30 5.61 11.19
CA ARG A 44 -17.04 4.39 11.59
C ARG A 44 -16.84 3.26 10.59
N VAL A 45 -16.82 3.58 9.29
CA VAL A 45 -16.54 2.59 8.24
C VAL A 45 -15.13 2.04 8.42
N TYR A 46 -14.11 2.88 8.57
CA TYR A 46 -12.75 2.42 8.83
C TYR A 46 -12.64 1.52 10.06
N ALA A 47 -13.25 1.92 11.18
CA ALA A 47 -13.23 1.12 12.41
C ALA A 47 -13.87 -0.27 12.22
N GLU A 48 -15.00 -0.36 11.51
CA GLU A 48 -15.64 -1.64 11.19
C GLU A 48 -14.80 -2.50 10.25
N ILE A 49 -14.22 -1.91 9.19
CA ILE A 49 -13.40 -2.66 8.22
C ILE A 49 -12.14 -3.23 8.88
N VAL A 50 -11.46 -2.43 9.71
CA VAL A 50 -10.24 -2.86 10.41
C VAL A 50 -10.57 -3.85 11.53
N GLY A 51 -11.66 -3.66 12.27
CA GLY A 51 -12.06 -4.53 13.36
C GLY A 51 -12.68 -5.86 12.92
N ASN A 52 -13.29 -5.91 11.74
CA ASN A 52 -14.04 -7.07 11.26
C ASN A 52 -13.88 -7.29 9.73
N PRO A 53 -12.65 -7.49 9.24
CA PRO A 53 -12.39 -7.73 7.82
C PRO A 53 -12.88 -9.12 7.41
N THR A 54 -13.43 -9.23 6.20
CA THR A 54 -13.67 -10.53 5.55
C THR A 54 -12.43 -11.07 4.84
N GLY A 55 -11.43 -10.21 4.59
CA GLY A 55 -10.13 -10.59 4.05
C GLY A 55 -9.09 -9.50 4.31
N TRP A 56 -7.85 -9.91 4.53
CA TRP A 56 -6.71 -9.01 4.75
C TRP A 56 -5.50 -9.54 3.99
N VAL A 57 -4.96 -8.73 3.11
CA VAL A 57 -3.77 -9.04 2.31
C VAL A 57 -2.72 -7.96 2.53
N GLU A 58 -1.51 -8.38 2.89
CA GLU A 58 -0.34 -7.53 2.93
C GLU A 58 0.61 -7.93 1.81
N ILE A 59 1.04 -6.94 1.05
CA ILE A 59 1.90 -7.11 -0.12
C ILE A 59 3.22 -6.44 0.19
N VAL A 60 4.30 -7.22 0.18
CA VAL A 60 5.68 -6.74 0.25
C VAL A 60 6.34 -6.88 -1.11
N ALA A 61 7.35 -6.05 -1.37
CA ALA A 61 8.14 -6.15 -2.60
C ALA A 61 9.60 -6.46 -2.24
N SER A 62 10.28 -7.18 -3.13
CA SER A 62 11.72 -7.40 -3.03
C SER A 62 12.41 -7.16 -4.37
N GLN A 63 13.64 -6.68 -4.31
CA GLN A 63 14.53 -6.58 -5.47
C GLN A 63 15.77 -7.44 -5.25
N ARG A 64 16.30 -7.97 -6.35
CA ARG A 64 17.57 -8.67 -6.40
C ARG A 64 18.65 -7.74 -6.94
N HIS A 65 19.81 -7.76 -6.32
CA HIS A 65 20.96 -6.93 -6.71
C HIS A 65 21.95 -7.73 -7.57
N PRO A 66 22.79 -7.02 -8.35
CA PRO A 66 24.05 -7.59 -8.82
C PRO A 66 24.86 -8.14 -7.64
N GLY A 67 25.41 -9.36 -7.78
CA GLY A 67 26.07 -10.06 -6.67
C GLY A 67 25.16 -10.98 -5.85
N GLY A 68 23.86 -11.02 -6.16
CA GLY A 68 22.95 -12.09 -5.69
C GLY A 68 22.28 -11.84 -4.34
N THR A 69 22.51 -10.69 -3.71
CA THR A 69 21.77 -10.26 -2.51
C THR A 69 20.37 -9.75 -2.87
N THR A 70 19.52 -9.58 -1.86
CA THR A 70 18.15 -9.08 -2.02
C THR A 70 17.83 -8.00 -0.99
N THR A 71 17.03 -7.01 -1.36
CA THR A 71 16.40 -6.06 -0.43
C THR A 71 14.90 -6.25 -0.50
N GLN A 72 14.24 -6.33 0.65
CA GLN A 72 12.79 -6.32 0.77
C GLN A 72 12.34 -4.97 1.34
N THR A 73 11.16 -4.50 0.95
CA THR A 73 10.53 -3.34 1.58
C THR A 73 10.31 -3.62 3.07
N ASP A 74 10.49 -2.59 3.90
CA ASP A 74 10.18 -2.62 5.33
C ASP A 74 8.76 -2.15 5.66
N ALA A 75 8.00 -1.79 4.62
CA ALA A 75 6.56 -1.55 4.66
C ALA A 75 5.84 -2.46 3.66
N ALA A 76 4.51 -2.52 3.78
CA ALA A 76 3.63 -3.25 2.90
C ALA A 76 2.54 -2.34 2.33
N ALA A 77 2.07 -2.66 1.12
CA ALA A 77 0.76 -2.22 0.67
C ALA A 77 -0.30 -3.19 1.20
N GLY A 78 -1.46 -2.66 1.59
CA GLY A 78 -2.54 -3.46 2.17
C GLY A 78 -3.77 -3.50 1.27
N VAL A 79 -4.51 -4.61 1.30
CA VAL A 79 -5.88 -4.70 0.79
C VAL A 79 -6.76 -5.33 1.87
N LEU A 80 -7.80 -4.61 2.27
CA LEU A 80 -8.76 -5.07 3.27
C LEU A 80 -10.12 -5.18 2.61
N ASP A 81 -10.74 -6.35 2.71
CA ASP A 81 -12.11 -6.59 2.27
C ASP A 81 -13.06 -6.66 3.46
N SER A 82 -14.28 -6.18 3.26
CA SER A 82 -15.33 -6.23 4.26
C SER A 82 -16.71 -6.21 3.60
N LYS A 83 -17.76 -6.35 4.43
CA LYS A 83 -19.14 -6.10 3.99
C LYS A 83 -19.42 -4.65 3.59
N LEU A 84 -18.57 -3.71 4.01
CA LEU A 84 -18.67 -2.28 3.69
C LEU A 84 -17.84 -1.87 2.45
N GLY A 85 -17.21 -2.84 1.80
CA GLY A 85 -16.36 -2.66 0.63
C GLY A 85 -14.87 -2.84 0.91
N ARG A 86 -14.08 -2.72 -0.15
CA ARG A 86 -12.63 -2.87 -0.18
C ARG A 86 -11.94 -1.55 0.15
N LEU A 87 -10.88 -1.63 0.95
CA LEU A 87 -9.89 -0.58 1.16
C LEU A 87 -8.54 -1.02 0.60
N VAL A 88 -7.72 -0.02 0.26
CA VAL A 88 -6.29 -0.21 -0.02
C VAL A 88 -5.47 0.71 0.88
N SER A 89 -4.33 0.22 1.34
CA SER A 89 -3.34 0.98 2.08
C SER A 89 -2.09 1.20 1.22
N LEU A 90 -1.75 2.46 0.99
CA LEU A 90 -0.59 2.91 0.24
C LEU A 90 0.51 3.35 1.23
N PRO A 91 1.70 2.73 1.19
CA PRO A 91 2.82 3.18 2.00
C PRO A 91 3.62 4.27 1.26
N ARG A 92 4.11 5.28 2.00
CA ARG A 92 5.00 6.32 1.45
C ARG A 92 6.00 6.79 2.50
N ARG A 93 7.24 7.05 2.10
CA ARG A 93 8.24 7.71 2.96
C ARG A 93 8.27 9.21 2.72
N VAL A 94 8.13 9.99 3.79
CA VAL A 94 8.20 11.46 3.76
C VAL A 94 9.09 11.92 4.91
N GLY A 95 10.21 12.57 4.60
CA GLY A 95 11.12 13.07 5.63
C GLY A 95 11.78 12.00 6.52
N GLY A 96 11.79 10.74 6.08
CA GLY A 96 12.28 9.59 6.86
C GLY A 96 11.18 8.78 7.53
N ASP A 97 10.02 9.39 7.79
CA ASP A 97 8.88 8.73 8.41
C ASP A 97 8.05 7.94 7.39
N LEU A 98 7.52 6.79 7.83
CA LEU A 98 6.59 5.99 7.05
C LEU A 98 5.16 6.49 7.28
N TYR A 99 4.51 6.90 6.21
CA TYR A 99 3.10 7.25 6.18
C TYR A 99 2.28 6.13 5.54
N GLY A 100 1.06 5.93 6.04
CA GLY A 100 0.05 5.09 5.43
C GLY A 100 -1.12 5.94 4.96
N SER A 101 -1.56 5.73 3.71
CA SER A 101 -2.78 6.32 3.17
C SER A 101 -3.80 5.22 2.88
N PHE A 102 -4.89 5.21 3.64
CA PHE A 102 -6.04 4.34 3.37
C PHE A 102 -6.99 5.03 2.39
N LEU A 103 -7.38 4.29 1.35
CA LEU A 103 -8.19 4.79 0.24
C LEU A 103 -9.29 3.77 -0.13
N PRO A 104 -10.38 4.21 -0.79
CA PRO A 104 -11.31 3.30 -1.44
C PRO A 104 -10.58 2.32 -2.36
N GLY A 105 -10.93 1.04 -2.28
CA GLY A 105 -10.28 -0.06 -2.98
C GLY A 105 -10.59 -0.18 -4.47
N THR A 106 -10.55 0.95 -5.18
CA THR A 106 -10.63 1.00 -6.64
C THR A 106 -9.38 0.39 -7.26
N GLN A 107 -9.48 -0.04 -8.52
CA GLN A 107 -8.32 -0.53 -9.27
C GLN A 107 -7.20 0.54 -9.34
N GLN A 108 -7.56 1.79 -9.57
CA GLN A 108 -6.60 2.89 -9.69
C GLN A 108 -5.85 3.15 -8.36
N ASN A 109 -6.54 3.04 -7.22
CA ASN A 109 -5.88 3.20 -5.92
C ASN A 109 -5.02 1.98 -5.56
N LEU A 110 -5.43 0.77 -5.99
CA LEU A 110 -4.58 -0.42 -5.86
C LEU A 110 -3.29 -0.27 -6.68
N GLU A 111 -3.38 0.20 -7.92
CA GLU A 111 -2.21 0.46 -8.77
C GLU A 111 -1.27 1.48 -8.10
N ARG A 112 -1.81 2.60 -7.60
CA ARG A 112 -1.03 3.60 -6.83
C ARG A 112 -0.38 3.03 -5.58
N ALA A 113 -1.05 2.11 -4.87
CA ALA A 113 -0.50 1.48 -3.68
C ALA A 113 0.68 0.56 -4.02
N LEU A 114 0.59 -0.16 -5.15
CA LEU A 114 1.68 -0.98 -5.65
C LEU A 114 2.85 -0.13 -6.15
N ASP A 115 2.60 0.96 -6.87
CA ASP A 115 3.65 1.89 -7.29
C ASP A 115 4.34 2.51 -6.08
N GLY A 116 3.57 2.99 -5.10
CA GLY A 116 4.10 3.54 -3.83
C GLY A 116 4.93 2.53 -3.03
N LEU A 117 4.56 1.24 -3.06
CA LEU A 117 5.35 0.17 -2.45
C LEU A 117 6.70 -0.01 -3.16
N LEU A 118 6.73 0.06 -4.49
CA LEU A 118 7.95 -0.10 -5.28
C LEU A 118 8.89 1.10 -5.16
N GLU A 119 8.35 2.31 -4.96
CA GLU A 119 9.13 3.51 -4.63
C GLU A 119 9.99 3.33 -3.35
N LEU A 120 9.64 2.37 -2.48
CA LEU A 120 10.41 2.08 -1.25
C LEU A 120 11.60 1.15 -1.48
N LEU A 121 11.71 0.53 -2.66
CA LEU A 121 12.87 -0.27 -3.02
C LEU A 121 14.00 0.64 -3.54
N PRO A 122 15.28 0.24 -3.42
CA PRO A 122 16.40 1.03 -3.97
C PRO A 122 16.27 1.37 -5.46
N ALA A 123 15.65 0.51 -6.26
CA ALA A 123 15.38 0.76 -7.68
C ALA A 123 14.21 1.74 -7.92
N GLY A 124 13.30 1.89 -6.95
CA GLY A 124 12.19 2.84 -6.99
C GLY A 124 11.07 2.56 -8.00
N ALA A 125 11.17 1.52 -8.82
CA ALA A 125 10.18 1.19 -9.85
C ALA A 125 10.22 -0.30 -10.24
N TRP A 126 9.19 -0.75 -10.98
CA TRP A 126 9.13 -2.10 -11.54
C TRP A 126 9.93 -2.22 -12.83
N LEU A 127 11.13 -2.80 -12.75
CA LEU A 127 12.10 -2.92 -13.85
C LEU A 127 12.58 -1.55 -14.35
N ASP A 128 13.80 -1.51 -14.90
CA ASP A 128 14.25 -0.32 -15.60
C ASP A 128 13.35 -0.07 -16.83
N HIS A 129 13.10 1.20 -17.17
CA HIS A 129 12.79 1.54 -18.56
C HIS A 129 14.02 1.22 -19.41
N THR A 130 14.15 -0.06 -19.77
CA THR A 130 15.14 -0.69 -20.66
C THR A 130 16.13 0.28 -21.31
N SER A 131 17.34 0.42 -20.76
CA SER A 131 18.59 0.50 -21.54
C SER A 131 19.80 0.71 -20.61
N ASP A 132 20.41 -0.36 -20.07
CA ASP A 132 21.87 -0.34 -19.84
C ASP A 132 22.55 -1.71 -19.56
N HIS A 133 22.02 -2.81 -20.12
CA HIS A 133 22.73 -4.10 -20.11
C HIS A 133 23.27 -4.52 -21.49
N ALA A 134 23.44 -3.58 -22.42
CA ALA A 134 24.08 -3.85 -23.71
C ALA A 134 25.61 -3.65 -23.72
N GLN A 135 26.24 -3.15 -22.64
CA GLN A 135 27.69 -2.83 -22.66
C GLN A 135 28.62 -3.83 -21.94
N ALA A 136 28.14 -4.98 -21.48
CA ALA A 136 29.00 -5.96 -20.81
C ALA A 136 29.62 -7.02 -21.75
N SER A 137 29.33 -7.01 -23.06
CA SER A 137 29.75 -8.08 -23.99
C SER A 137 30.64 -7.65 -25.17
N SER A 138 31.28 -6.47 -25.12
CA SER A 138 32.16 -6.00 -26.22
C SER A 138 33.62 -5.74 -25.80
N ARG A 139 34.09 -6.36 -24.72
CA ARG A 139 35.53 -6.44 -24.41
C ARG A 139 35.94 -7.91 -24.30
N GLY A 140 35.88 -8.58 -25.45
CA GLY A 140 36.65 -9.80 -25.74
C GLY A 140 37.83 -9.43 -26.63
#